data_AF-A0A836VYK4-F1
#
_entry.id   AF-A0A836VYK4-F1
#
_cell.length_a   1.000
_cell.length_b   1.000
_cell.length_c   1.000
_cell.angle_alpha   90.00
_cell.angle_beta   90.00
_cell.angle_gamma   90.00
#
_symmetry.space_group_name_H-M   'P 1'
#
loop_
_entity.id
_entity.type
_entity.pdbx_description
1 polymer ?
#
loop_
_entity_poly.entity_id
_entity_poly.type
_entity_poly.pdbx_seq_one_letter_code
_entity_poly.pdbx_strand_id
1 'polypeptide(L)'
;MVRRIAGYRDEFYTRLLARLDSEHGRRLREEAAKRGQPFAGVRQSFNEYLAQRKAEQIRLTEIAYLFSLLGYPQLSRQYAACIRTASVRIISEIYCRTTDAWHALKEGRPGEAVVEVREAAGLLKRGIDCGAIVDPWNILGFQGQFSIFQARQNSMPDPRVPQLIAIVNELFELLGRAITGATIEGDAAARAAAETLLSQLAEWWDRYATTEVADVPHVHGRQLFDTATQVAEALALWRRGGQAAGDVAFWRSHEHVFGSPKAYAAVLESLINQRDLVASRALLMHWLSRAQEVPLESEQASFASHMLRWMLEAAGQASQPAATGLRQSASKRRAKGRRGKPRTEHADQAANEFWNSIAKCFDFLEVNADEYWHVPQLSWDSESGSLADPDDDLFAAAYEGVTFKDTAQDGRQEETIGDGWATDFPLEEIADELEDRLQFLNMLGQLWQIAAAALIRNRPAELDTDKLRDWHKQARQKAKEME
;
A
#
# COMPACT_ATOMS: atom_id res chain seq x y z
N MET A 1 25.56 1.90 -40.57
CA MET A 1 25.87 0.47 -40.34
C MET A 1 24.70 -0.45 -40.71
N VAL A 2 23.48 -0.19 -40.22
CA VAL A 2 22.27 -0.99 -40.50
C VAL A 2 21.97 -1.18 -42.00
N ARG A 3 22.12 -0.14 -42.84
CA ARG A 3 21.95 -0.24 -44.31
C ARG A 3 22.93 -1.22 -44.97
N ARG A 4 24.17 -1.33 -44.48
CA ARG A 4 25.16 -2.29 -45.01
C ARG A 4 24.80 -3.73 -44.64
N ILE A 5 24.33 -3.96 -43.41
CA ILE A 5 23.90 -5.30 -42.94
C ILE A 5 22.65 -5.77 -43.71
N ALA A 6 21.68 -4.89 -43.92
CA ALA A 6 20.51 -5.20 -44.74
C ALA A 6 20.90 -5.56 -46.18
N GLY A 7 21.85 -4.83 -46.77
CA GLY A 7 22.39 -5.14 -48.11
C GLY A 7 23.03 -6.52 -48.20
N TYR A 8 23.89 -6.90 -47.24
CA TYR A 8 24.50 -8.24 -47.21
C TYR A 8 23.47 -9.36 -47.09
N ARG A 9 22.43 -9.15 -46.27
CA ARG A 9 21.32 -10.11 -46.11
C ARG A 9 20.55 -10.27 -47.42
N ASP A 10 20.22 -9.18 -48.08
CA ASP A 10 19.41 -9.20 -49.31
C ASP A 10 20.21 -9.80 -50.48
N GLU A 11 21.52 -9.52 -50.53
CA GLU A 11 22.44 -10.17 -51.48
C GLU A 11 22.56 -11.68 -51.22
N PHE A 12 22.66 -12.10 -49.96
CA PHE A 12 22.67 -13.51 -49.59
C PHE A 12 21.42 -14.24 -50.08
N TYR A 13 20.23 -13.69 -49.83
CA TYR A 13 18.98 -14.31 -50.29
C TYR A 13 18.86 -14.33 -51.81
N THR A 14 19.35 -13.31 -52.50
CA THR A 14 19.38 -13.26 -53.97
C THR A 14 20.29 -14.35 -54.53
N ARG A 15 21.49 -14.52 -53.96
CA ARG A 15 22.43 -15.60 -54.33
C ARG A 15 21.86 -16.98 -54.02
N LEU A 16 21.18 -17.15 -52.90
CA LEU A 16 20.54 -18.42 -52.52
C LEU A 16 19.41 -18.79 -53.50
N LEU A 17 18.56 -17.82 -53.84
CA LEU A 17 17.46 -18.01 -54.78
C LEU A 17 17.97 -18.37 -56.20
N ALA A 18 19.10 -17.79 -56.61
CA ALA A 18 19.73 -18.07 -57.90
C ALA A 18 20.33 -19.48 -58.00
N ARG A 19 20.65 -20.14 -56.88
CA ARG A 19 21.19 -21.51 -56.84
C ARG A 19 20.11 -22.59 -56.86
N LEU A 20 18.83 -22.23 -56.84
CA LEU A 20 17.71 -23.16 -56.82
C LEU A 20 17.17 -23.36 -58.25
N ASP A 21 17.65 -24.41 -58.92
CA ASP A 21 17.30 -24.73 -60.31
C ASP A 21 16.05 -25.62 -60.47
N SER A 22 15.49 -26.09 -59.37
CA SER A 22 14.30 -26.96 -59.38
C SER A 22 13.01 -26.19 -59.70
N GLU A 23 11.93 -26.92 -59.99
CA GLU A 23 10.56 -26.38 -60.14
C GLU A 23 10.16 -25.48 -58.95
N HIS A 24 10.59 -25.86 -57.74
CA HIS A 24 10.43 -25.07 -56.52
C HIS A 24 11.15 -23.72 -56.59
N GLY A 25 12.37 -23.68 -57.14
CA GLY A 25 13.13 -22.45 -57.33
C GLY A 25 12.47 -21.50 -58.35
N ARG A 26 11.86 -22.04 -59.40
CA ARG A 26 11.06 -21.23 -60.35
C ARG A 26 9.87 -20.57 -59.66
N ARG A 27 9.12 -21.34 -58.87
CA ARG A 27 7.98 -20.83 -58.08
C ARG A 27 8.40 -19.70 -57.13
N LEU A 28 9.52 -19.86 -56.42
CA LEU A 28 10.03 -18.84 -55.49
C LEU A 28 10.50 -17.57 -56.20
N ARG A 29 11.06 -17.68 -57.43
CA ARG A 29 11.42 -16.51 -58.26
C ARG A 29 10.19 -15.74 -58.72
N GLU A 30 9.15 -16.44 -59.16
CA GLU A 30 7.86 -15.81 -59.52
C GLU A 30 7.21 -15.11 -58.32
N GLU A 31 7.25 -15.75 -57.15
CA GLU A 31 6.74 -15.18 -55.91
C GLU A 31 7.54 -13.93 -55.49
N ALA A 32 8.87 -14.00 -55.58
CA ALA A 32 9.76 -12.86 -55.28
C ALA A 32 9.50 -11.68 -56.22
N ALA A 33 9.26 -11.93 -57.51
CA ALA A 33 8.91 -10.90 -58.48
C ALA A 33 7.56 -10.24 -58.14
N LYS A 34 6.56 -11.03 -57.70
CA LYS A 34 5.24 -10.50 -57.30
C LYS A 34 5.28 -9.69 -56.00
N ARG A 35 6.08 -10.13 -55.02
CA ARG A 35 6.11 -9.56 -53.66
C ARG A 35 7.26 -8.56 -53.44
N GLY A 36 8.12 -8.36 -54.44
CA GLY A 36 9.24 -7.41 -54.41
C GLY A 36 10.42 -7.80 -53.50
N GLN A 37 10.40 -9.00 -52.91
CA GLN A 37 11.47 -9.48 -52.02
C GLN A 37 11.64 -11.01 -52.13
N PRO A 38 12.89 -11.54 -52.14
CA PRO A 38 13.14 -12.97 -52.05
C PRO A 38 12.51 -13.60 -50.79
N PHE A 39 11.89 -14.78 -50.95
CA PHE A 39 11.27 -15.56 -49.86
C PHE A 39 10.18 -14.83 -49.06
N ALA A 40 9.52 -13.81 -49.64
CA ALA A 40 8.56 -12.97 -48.93
C ALA A 40 7.39 -13.74 -48.28
N GLY A 41 6.81 -14.73 -48.95
CA GLY A 41 5.71 -15.54 -48.41
C GLY A 41 6.14 -16.49 -47.30
N VAL A 42 7.35 -17.06 -47.38
CA VAL A 42 7.91 -17.85 -46.27
C VAL A 42 8.15 -16.97 -45.05
N ARG A 43 8.70 -15.76 -45.23
CA ARG A 43 8.90 -14.80 -44.13
C ARG A 43 7.57 -14.37 -43.51
N GLN A 44 6.57 -14.08 -44.33
CA GLN A 44 5.23 -13.75 -43.84
C GLN A 44 4.63 -14.90 -43.04
N SER A 45 4.61 -16.12 -43.60
CA SER A 45 4.07 -17.31 -42.93
C SER A 45 4.82 -17.63 -41.63
N PHE A 46 6.14 -17.49 -41.61
CA PHE A 46 6.94 -17.69 -40.41
C PHE A 46 6.67 -16.62 -39.33
N ASN A 47 6.55 -15.35 -39.73
CA ASN A 47 6.19 -14.27 -38.80
C ASN A 47 4.79 -14.46 -38.23
N GLU A 48 3.81 -14.88 -39.05
CA GLU A 48 2.46 -15.22 -38.60
C GLU A 48 2.48 -16.38 -37.61
N TYR A 49 3.24 -17.43 -37.90
CA TYR A 49 3.42 -18.57 -36.99
C TYR A 49 4.06 -18.15 -35.65
N LEU A 50 5.12 -17.34 -35.68
CA LEU A 50 5.76 -16.82 -34.48
C LEU A 50 4.81 -15.92 -33.67
N ALA A 51 4.02 -15.08 -34.34
CA ALA A 51 3.04 -14.22 -33.70
C ALA A 51 1.95 -15.05 -33.00
N GLN A 52 1.42 -16.08 -33.65
CA GLN A 52 0.44 -17.00 -33.06
C GLN A 52 1.02 -17.75 -31.86
N ARG A 53 2.25 -18.27 -31.96
CA ARG A 53 2.94 -18.95 -30.85
C ARG A 53 3.19 -18.03 -29.67
N LYS A 54 3.63 -16.79 -29.93
CA LYS A 54 3.82 -15.79 -28.88
C LYS A 54 2.50 -15.42 -28.20
N ALA A 55 1.42 -15.23 -28.96
CA ALA A 55 0.11 -14.93 -28.43
C ALA A 55 -0.43 -16.08 -27.55
N GLU A 56 -0.29 -17.32 -28.01
CA GLU A 56 -0.64 -18.52 -27.24
C GLU A 56 0.14 -18.59 -25.93
N GLN A 57 1.45 -18.35 -25.97
CA GLN A 57 2.30 -18.38 -24.79
C GLN A 57 1.93 -17.30 -23.77
N ILE A 58 1.71 -16.06 -24.20
CA ILE A 58 1.27 -14.97 -23.32
C ILE A 58 -0.06 -15.36 -22.67
N ARG A 59 -1.04 -15.80 -23.47
CA ARG A 59 -2.36 -16.21 -22.95
C ARG A 59 -2.25 -17.32 -21.91
N LEU A 60 -1.47 -18.37 -22.17
CA LEU A 60 -1.30 -19.48 -21.23
C LEU A 60 -0.58 -19.04 -19.95
N THR A 61 0.36 -18.09 -20.07
CA THR A 61 1.08 -17.51 -18.92
C THR A 61 0.11 -16.78 -18.00
N GLU A 62 -0.71 -15.88 -18.55
CA GLU A 62 -1.72 -15.14 -17.78
C GLU A 62 -2.73 -16.08 -17.12
N ILE A 63 -3.21 -17.10 -17.85
CA ILE A 63 -4.13 -18.09 -17.28
C ILE A 63 -3.49 -18.86 -16.11
N ALA A 64 -2.23 -19.27 -16.25
CA ALA A 64 -1.53 -19.97 -15.17
C ALA A 64 -1.38 -19.08 -13.92
N TYR A 65 -1.04 -17.81 -14.09
CA TYR A 65 -0.92 -16.85 -12.98
C TYR A 65 -2.27 -16.53 -12.32
N LEU A 66 -3.32 -16.35 -13.11
CA LEU A 66 -4.66 -16.11 -12.58
C LEU A 66 -5.15 -17.31 -11.75
N PHE A 67 -4.95 -18.55 -12.23
CA PHE A 67 -5.34 -19.72 -11.45
C PHE A 67 -4.53 -19.88 -10.16
N SER A 68 -3.25 -19.51 -10.15
CA SER A 68 -2.48 -19.53 -8.90
C SER A 68 -3.02 -18.52 -7.89
N LEU A 69 -3.32 -17.28 -8.32
CA LEU A 69 -3.85 -16.22 -7.44
C LEU A 69 -5.27 -16.50 -6.95
N LEU A 70 -6.05 -17.26 -7.71
CA LEU A 70 -7.40 -17.68 -7.32
C LEU A 70 -7.42 -18.91 -6.39
N GLY A 71 -6.27 -19.50 -6.07
CA GLY A 71 -6.18 -20.69 -5.21
C GLY A 71 -6.51 -22.01 -5.92
N TYR A 72 -6.27 -22.11 -7.24
CA TYR A 72 -6.43 -23.35 -8.01
C TYR A 72 -5.07 -23.90 -8.50
N PRO A 73 -4.23 -24.45 -7.59
CA PRO A 73 -2.85 -24.81 -7.92
C PRO A 73 -2.75 -25.94 -8.95
N GLN A 74 -3.69 -26.89 -8.98
CA GLN A 74 -3.66 -27.97 -9.97
C GLN A 74 -3.89 -27.44 -11.39
N LEU A 75 -4.83 -26.51 -11.56
CA LEU A 75 -5.09 -25.89 -12.86
C LEU A 75 -3.91 -25.01 -13.30
N SER A 76 -3.38 -24.20 -12.38
CA SER A 76 -2.18 -23.39 -12.66
C SER A 76 -1.03 -24.25 -13.20
N ARG A 77 -0.71 -25.36 -12.52
CA ARG A 77 0.34 -26.31 -12.93
C ARG A 77 0.07 -26.96 -14.29
N GLN A 78 -1.18 -27.32 -14.59
CA GLN A 78 -1.56 -27.88 -15.89
C GLN A 78 -1.28 -26.89 -17.04
N TYR A 79 -1.71 -25.64 -16.90
CA TYR A 79 -1.46 -24.60 -17.92
C TYR A 79 0.02 -24.23 -18.01
N ALA A 80 0.72 -24.13 -16.88
CA ALA A 80 2.15 -23.84 -16.84
C ALA A 80 2.99 -24.96 -17.50
N ALA A 81 2.58 -26.23 -17.36
CA ALA A 81 3.25 -27.37 -17.99
C ALA A 81 3.18 -27.36 -19.53
N CYS A 82 2.16 -26.71 -20.11
CA CYS A 82 2.05 -26.51 -21.56
C CYS A 82 3.11 -25.54 -22.11
N ILE A 83 3.75 -24.73 -21.24
CA ILE A 83 4.71 -23.70 -21.62
C ILE A 83 6.13 -24.23 -21.45
N ARG A 84 6.97 -24.08 -22.49
CA ARG A 84 8.36 -24.56 -22.46
C ARG A 84 9.26 -23.74 -21.53
N THR A 85 9.00 -22.44 -21.39
CA THR A 85 9.82 -21.53 -20.57
C THR A 85 9.74 -21.89 -19.09
N ALA A 86 10.90 -21.99 -18.43
CA ALA A 86 10.99 -22.31 -17.01
C ALA A 86 10.45 -21.20 -16.09
N SER A 87 10.59 -19.93 -16.50
CA SER A 87 10.15 -18.77 -15.72
C SER A 87 8.69 -18.87 -15.30
N VAL A 88 7.80 -19.16 -16.25
CA VAL A 88 6.36 -19.24 -15.99
C VAL A 88 6.04 -20.34 -14.99
N ARG A 89 6.68 -21.51 -15.10
CA ARG A 89 6.44 -22.63 -14.18
C ARG A 89 6.93 -22.34 -12.76
N ILE A 90 8.08 -21.68 -12.64
CA ILE A 90 8.64 -21.32 -11.32
C ILE A 90 7.79 -20.21 -10.69
N ILE A 91 7.46 -19.15 -11.43
CA ILE A 91 6.69 -18.01 -10.92
C ILE A 91 5.24 -18.44 -10.59
N SER A 92 4.60 -19.26 -11.42
CA SER A 92 3.26 -19.78 -11.11
C SER A 92 3.25 -20.63 -9.84
N GLU A 93 4.32 -21.42 -9.60
CA GLU A 93 4.44 -22.19 -8.37
C GLU A 93 4.69 -21.27 -7.17
N ILE A 94 5.52 -20.23 -7.29
CA ILE A 94 5.67 -19.20 -6.24
C ILE A 94 4.32 -18.60 -5.87
N TYR A 95 3.51 -18.17 -6.84
CA TYR A 95 2.17 -17.62 -6.57
C TYR A 95 1.20 -18.63 -5.95
N CYS A 96 1.29 -19.91 -6.30
CA CYS A 96 0.50 -20.94 -5.61
C CYS A 96 0.88 -20.98 -4.11
N ARG A 97 2.18 -20.97 -3.82
CA ARG A 97 2.71 -21.03 -2.44
C ARG A 97 2.35 -19.78 -1.64
N THR A 98 2.45 -18.59 -2.23
CA THR A 98 2.05 -17.36 -1.54
C THR A 98 0.54 -17.35 -1.26
N THR A 99 -0.27 -17.82 -2.19
CA THR A 99 -1.72 -17.94 -2.00
C THR A 99 -2.07 -18.96 -0.91
N ASP A 100 -1.42 -20.12 -0.89
CA ASP A 100 -1.60 -21.12 0.17
C ASP A 100 -1.17 -20.57 1.55
N ALA A 101 -0.08 -19.78 1.61
CA ALA A 101 0.34 -19.09 2.83
C ALA A 101 -0.71 -18.08 3.32
N TRP A 102 -1.28 -17.28 2.42
CA TRP A 102 -2.38 -16.35 2.73
C TRP A 102 -3.60 -17.08 3.33
N HIS A 103 -3.97 -18.22 2.75
CA HIS A 103 -5.05 -19.05 3.27
C HIS A 103 -4.73 -19.59 4.68
N ALA A 104 -3.51 -20.08 4.90
CA ALA A 104 -3.08 -20.57 6.20
C ALA A 104 -3.11 -19.46 7.27
N LEU A 105 -2.66 -18.24 6.93
CA LEU A 105 -2.74 -17.09 7.84
C LEU A 105 -4.19 -16.73 8.21
N LYS A 106 -5.09 -16.74 7.22
CA LYS A 106 -6.51 -16.44 7.45
C LYS A 106 -7.19 -17.45 8.38
N GLU A 107 -6.72 -18.69 8.37
CA GLU A 107 -7.21 -19.77 9.23
C GLU A 107 -6.51 -19.85 10.59
N GLY A 108 -5.62 -18.90 10.92
CA GLY A 108 -4.89 -18.91 12.18
C GLY A 108 -3.81 -19.98 12.27
N ARG A 109 -3.25 -20.41 11.13
CA ARG A 109 -2.20 -21.45 11.03
C ARG A 109 -0.86 -20.83 10.57
N PRO A 110 -0.21 -19.98 11.39
CA PRO A 110 0.99 -19.25 10.99
C PRO A 110 2.18 -20.18 10.71
N GLY A 111 2.30 -21.32 11.41
CA GLY A 111 3.37 -22.29 11.17
C GLY A 111 3.36 -22.86 9.73
N GLU A 112 2.18 -23.16 9.20
CA GLU A 112 2.05 -23.63 7.82
C GLU A 112 2.37 -22.54 6.80
N ALA A 113 1.93 -21.30 7.06
CA ALA A 113 2.27 -20.16 6.22
C ALA A 113 3.79 -19.96 6.10
N VAL A 114 4.54 -20.11 7.19
CA VAL A 114 6.01 -19.99 7.18
C VAL A 114 6.65 -21.08 6.32
N VAL A 115 6.10 -22.30 6.32
CA VAL A 115 6.59 -23.40 5.47
C VAL A 115 6.39 -23.08 4.00
N GLU A 116 5.19 -22.62 3.61
CA GLU A 116 4.88 -22.28 2.23
C GLU A 116 5.75 -21.11 1.72
N VAL A 117 5.95 -20.08 2.55
CA VAL A 117 6.81 -18.94 2.22
C VAL A 117 8.29 -19.36 2.09
N ARG A 118 8.76 -20.30 2.91
CA ARG A 118 10.13 -20.85 2.80
C ARG A 118 10.34 -21.54 1.45
N GLU A 119 9.38 -22.37 1.03
CA GLU A 119 9.42 -23.04 -0.28
C GLU A 119 9.37 -22.04 -1.43
N ALA A 120 8.53 -21.00 -1.32
CA ALA A 120 8.46 -19.90 -2.29
C ALA A 120 9.79 -19.14 -2.40
N ALA A 121 10.42 -18.80 -1.28
CA ALA A 121 11.74 -18.15 -1.26
C ALA A 121 12.84 -19.05 -1.86
N GLY A 122 12.77 -20.36 -1.62
CA GLY A 122 13.66 -21.34 -2.24
C GLY A 122 13.45 -21.46 -3.76
N LEU A 123 12.21 -21.40 -4.24
CA LEU A 123 11.89 -21.34 -5.67
C LEU A 123 12.39 -20.05 -6.32
N LEU A 124 12.26 -18.91 -5.63
CA LEU A 124 12.77 -17.63 -6.10
C LEU A 124 14.28 -17.69 -6.34
N LYS A 125 15.05 -18.13 -5.34
CA LYS A 125 16.52 -18.26 -5.45
C LYS A 125 16.92 -19.22 -6.59
N ARG A 126 16.31 -20.40 -6.67
CA ARG A 126 16.54 -21.34 -7.79
C ARG A 126 16.18 -20.74 -9.15
N GLY A 127 15.10 -19.98 -9.22
CA GLY A 127 14.67 -19.25 -10.40
C GLY A 127 15.72 -18.25 -10.87
N ILE A 128 16.34 -17.53 -9.94
CA ILE A 128 17.46 -16.62 -10.21
C ILE A 128 18.69 -17.41 -10.68
N ASP A 129 19.10 -18.45 -9.95
CA ASP A 129 20.29 -19.24 -10.25
C ASP A 129 20.25 -19.90 -11.64
N CYS A 130 19.07 -20.34 -12.09
CA CYS A 130 18.88 -20.92 -13.42
C CYS A 130 18.57 -19.89 -14.53
N GLY A 131 18.54 -18.59 -14.22
CA GLY A 131 18.23 -17.51 -15.16
C GLY A 131 16.77 -17.42 -15.59
N ALA A 132 15.87 -18.14 -14.92
CA ALA A 132 14.43 -18.10 -15.17
C ALA A 132 13.79 -16.83 -14.59
N ILE A 133 14.31 -16.32 -13.49
CA ILE A 133 13.97 -15.03 -12.87
C ILE A 133 15.16 -14.10 -13.08
N VAL A 134 14.89 -12.80 -13.23
CA VAL A 134 15.96 -11.80 -13.37
C VAL A 134 16.83 -11.76 -12.13
N ASP A 135 18.14 -11.63 -12.32
CA ASP A 135 19.08 -11.46 -11.21
C ASP A 135 18.89 -10.07 -10.57
N PRO A 136 18.71 -9.98 -9.24
CA PRO A 136 18.63 -8.71 -8.53
C PRO A 136 19.82 -7.77 -8.78
N TRP A 137 21.01 -8.28 -9.11
CA TRP A 137 22.16 -7.46 -9.52
C TRP A 137 21.88 -6.62 -10.77
N ASN A 138 20.88 -6.96 -11.57
CA ASN A 138 20.43 -6.14 -12.70
C ASN A 138 19.94 -4.75 -12.24
N ILE A 139 19.40 -4.67 -11.03
CA ILE A 139 18.92 -3.42 -10.43
C ILE A 139 20.10 -2.49 -10.16
N LEU A 140 21.13 -2.99 -9.47
CA LEU A 140 22.35 -2.22 -9.19
C LEU A 140 23.20 -1.94 -10.44
N GLY A 141 23.44 -2.96 -11.25
CA GLY A 141 24.39 -2.90 -12.35
C GLY A 141 23.85 -2.18 -13.58
N PHE A 142 22.54 -2.21 -13.81
CA PHE A 142 21.91 -1.65 -15.01
C PHE A 142 20.64 -0.84 -14.72
N GLN A 143 20.36 -0.48 -13.47
CA GLN A 143 19.17 0.29 -13.07
C GLN A 143 17.86 -0.40 -13.48
N GLY A 144 17.85 -1.73 -13.49
CA GLY A 144 16.73 -2.53 -13.98
C GLY A 144 16.46 -2.39 -15.47
N GLN A 145 17.43 -1.91 -16.24
CA GLN A 145 17.35 -1.78 -17.70
C GLN A 145 18.03 -2.95 -18.40
N PHE A 146 17.50 -3.31 -19.56
CA PHE A 146 18.14 -4.20 -20.52
C PHE A 146 18.87 -3.37 -21.58
N SER A 147 20.21 -3.34 -21.51
CA SER A 147 21.04 -2.62 -22.47
C SER A 147 21.09 -3.33 -23.82
N ILE A 148 20.44 -2.74 -24.83
CA ILE A 148 20.49 -3.24 -26.21
C ILE A 148 21.77 -2.75 -26.92
N PHE A 149 22.28 -1.57 -26.53
CA PHE A 149 23.50 -0.96 -27.04
C PHE A 149 24.33 -0.35 -25.91
N GLN A 150 25.56 0.06 -26.21
CA GLN A 150 26.48 0.68 -25.24
C GLN A 150 25.96 1.99 -24.62
N ALA A 151 25.10 2.73 -25.32
CA ALA A 151 24.57 3.99 -24.84
C ALA A 151 23.31 3.80 -24.00
N ARG A 152 23.26 4.44 -22.82
CA ARG A 152 22.14 4.35 -21.86
C ARG A 152 20.80 4.74 -22.48
N GLN A 153 20.76 5.73 -23.39
CA GLN A 153 19.51 6.16 -24.04
C GLN A 153 18.86 5.07 -24.91
N ASN A 154 19.59 4.01 -25.25
CA ASN A 154 19.07 2.88 -26.03
C ASN A 154 18.80 1.63 -25.18
N SER A 155 18.80 1.77 -23.86
CA SER A 155 18.39 0.70 -22.94
C SER A 155 16.88 0.74 -22.76
N MET A 156 16.27 -0.43 -22.57
CA MET A 156 14.83 -0.58 -22.36
C MET A 156 14.58 -1.11 -20.95
N PRO A 157 13.50 -0.69 -20.25
CA PRO A 157 13.19 -1.25 -18.94
C PRO A 157 12.98 -2.76 -19.02
N ASP A 158 13.61 -3.52 -18.11
CA ASP A 158 13.40 -4.97 -18.04
C ASP A 158 12.10 -5.26 -17.28
N PRO A 159 11.04 -5.77 -17.95
CA PRO A 159 9.74 -5.98 -17.32
C PRO A 159 9.77 -7.06 -16.23
N ARG A 160 10.85 -7.84 -16.12
CA ARG A 160 11.02 -8.86 -15.07
C ARG A 160 11.41 -8.26 -13.73
N VAL A 161 11.98 -7.05 -13.70
CA VAL A 161 12.44 -6.40 -12.46
C VAL A 161 11.26 -6.02 -11.56
N PRO A 162 10.21 -5.33 -12.06
CA PRO A 162 9.01 -5.09 -11.26
C PRO A 162 8.35 -6.38 -10.74
N GLN A 163 8.35 -7.45 -11.55
CA GLN A 163 7.80 -8.75 -11.14
C GLN A 163 8.61 -9.39 -10.01
N LEU A 164 9.94 -9.33 -10.06
CA LEU A 164 10.82 -9.78 -8.98
C LEU A 164 10.52 -9.01 -7.69
N ILE A 165 10.43 -7.68 -7.77
CA ILE A 165 10.19 -6.82 -6.61
C ILE A 165 8.82 -7.12 -6.00
N ALA A 166 7.78 -7.29 -6.82
CA ALA A 166 6.45 -7.66 -6.36
C ALA A 166 6.45 -8.99 -5.59
N ILE A 167 7.13 -10.02 -6.13
CA ILE A 167 7.27 -11.32 -5.45
C ILE A 167 7.98 -11.15 -4.11
N VAL A 168 9.10 -10.43 -4.09
CA VAL A 168 9.89 -10.25 -2.85
C VAL A 168 9.10 -9.46 -1.80
N ASN A 169 8.40 -8.40 -2.21
CA ASN A 169 7.52 -7.65 -1.31
C ASN A 169 6.42 -8.54 -0.73
N GLU A 170 5.79 -9.38 -1.55
CA GLU A 170 4.75 -10.33 -1.09
C GLU A 170 5.30 -11.33 -0.06
N LEU A 171 6.53 -11.83 -0.25
CA LEU A 171 7.18 -12.72 0.73
C LEU A 171 7.44 -11.99 2.06
N PHE A 172 7.94 -10.75 2.02
CA PHE A 172 8.14 -9.93 3.21
C PHE A 172 6.83 -9.68 3.97
N GLU A 173 5.77 -9.31 3.24
CA GLU A 173 4.44 -9.09 3.78
C GLU A 173 3.86 -10.34 4.45
N LEU A 174 3.98 -11.51 3.81
CA LEU A 174 3.51 -12.78 4.35
C LEU A 174 4.27 -13.17 5.63
N LEU A 175 5.57 -12.96 5.68
CA LEU A 175 6.37 -13.22 6.88
C LEU A 175 6.02 -12.27 8.02
N GLY A 176 5.86 -10.97 7.73
CA GLY A 176 5.39 -9.99 8.72
C GLY A 176 4.05 -10.40 9.33
N ARG A 177 3.09 -10.80 8.48
CA ARG A 177 1.78 -11.30 8.94
C ARG A 177 1.88 -12.63 9.69
N ALA A 178 2.80 -13.53 9.30
CA ALA A 178 3.03 -14.77 10.02
C ALA A 178 3.61 -14.54 11.43
N ILE A 179 4.52 -13.58 11.60
CA ILE A 179 5.05 -13.18 12.90
C ILE A 179 3.92 -12.62 13.78
N THR A 180 3.10 -11.71 13.24
CA THR A 180 1.94 -11.15 13.92
C THR A 180 0.96 -12.24 14.34
N GLY A 181 0.56 -13.11 13.40
CA GLY A 181 -0.36 -14.22 13.67
C GLY A 181 0.17 -15.21 14.72
N ALA A 182 1.44 -15.60 14.60
CA ALA A 182 2.10 -16.48 15.59
C ALA A 182 2.17 -15.86 16.99
N THR A 183 2.35 -14.54 17.07
CA THR A 183 2.37 -13.82 18.35
C THR A 183 1.00 -13.84 19.04
N ILE A 184 -0.06 -13.62 18.26
CA ILE A 184 -1.44 -13.63 18.76
C ILE A 184 -1.82 -15.04 19.24
N GLU A 185 -1.56 -16.07 18.42
CA GLU A 185 -1.84 -17.47 18.78
C GLU A 185 -0.92 -17.99 19.90
N GLY A 186 0.27 -17.41 20.05
CA GLY A 186 1.28 -17.85 21.00
C GLY A 186 2.16 -18.99 20.54
N ASP A 187 2.23 -19.21 19.24
CA ASP A 187 3.12 -20.19 18.64
C ASP A 187 4.54 -19.61 18.57
N ALA A 188 5.30 -19.77 19.66
CA ALA A 188 6.68 -19.29 19.74
C ALA A 188 7.59 -19.95 18.70
N ALA A 189 7.31 -21.19 18.29
CA ALA A 189 8.10 -21.90 17.30
C ALA A 189 7.87 -21.33 15.90
N ALA A 190 6.61 -21.11 15.50
CA ALA A 190 6.28 -20.47 14.23
C ALA A 190 6.81 -19.03 14.18
N ARG A 191 6.70 -18.28 15.28
CA ARG A 191 7.25 -16.91 15.39
C ARG A 191 8.76 -16.90 15.14
N ALA A 192 9.52 -17.71 15.88
CA ALA A 192 10.98 -17.76 15.73
C ALA A 192 11.40 -18.21 14.32
N ALA A 193 10.67 -19.17 13.73
CA ALA A 193 10.92 -19.63 12.36
C ALA A 193 10.64 -18.52 11.33
N ALA A 194 9.58 -17.73 11.51
CA ALA A 194 9.23 -16.60 10.65
C ALA A 194 10.26 -15.46 10.76
N GLU A 195 10.63 -15.07 11.98
CA GLU A 195 11.66 -14.05 12.26
C GLU A 195 13.01 -14.44 11.63
N THR A 196 13.42 -15.70 11.79
CA THR A 196 14.68 -16.20 11.20
C THR A 196 14.65 -16.11 9.68
N LEU A 197 13.56 -16.54 9.05
CA LEU A 197 13.43 -16.51 7.59
C LEU A 197 13.36 -15.07 7.07
N LEU A 198 12.67 -14.19 7.78
CA LEU A 198 12.55 -12.76 7.44
C LEU A 198 13.90 -12.06 7.51
N SER A 199 14.67 -12.28 8.58
CA SER A 199 16.02 -11.76 8.74
C SER A 199 16.95 -12.24 7.63
N GLN A 200 16.95 -13.54 7.32
CA GLN A 200 17.76 -14.10 6.23
C GLN A 200 17.38 -13.53 4.85
N LEU A 201 16.09 -13.32 4.60
CA LEU A 201 15.61 -12.75 3.35
C LEU A 201 15.98 -11.26 3.24
N ALA A 202 15.86 -10.50 4.33
CA ALA A 202 16.26 -9.10 4.42
C ALA A 202 17.76 -8.92 4.16
N GLU A 203 18.61 -9.65 4.89
CA GLU A 203 20.06 -9.63 4.69
C GLU A 203 20.46 -10.01 3.26
N TRP A 204 19.75 -10.96 2.66
CA TRP A 204 20.00 -11.35 1.28
C TRP A 204 19.61 -10.23 0.30
N TRP A 205 18.43 -9.63 0.47
CA TRP A 205 17.81 -8.67 -0.46
C TRP A 205 18.47 -7.28 -0.41
N ASP A 206 18.78 -6.77 0.77
CA ASP A 206 19.29 -5.40 0.95
C ASP A 206 20.66 -5.17 0.31
N ARG A 207 21.35 -6.25 -0.09
CA ARG A 207 22.61 -6.18 -0.85
C ARG A 207 22.43 -5.66 -2.28
N TYR A 208 21.19 -5.63 -2.80
CA TYR A 208 20.90 -5.30 -4.20
C TYR A 208 20.40 -3.86 -4.42
N ALA A 209 20.58 -2.99 -3.41
CA ALA A 209 20.29 -1.55 -3.39
C ALA A 209 19.07 -1.11 -4.21
N THR A 210 17.92 -1.76 -3.97
CA THR A 210 16.63 -1.36 -4.53
C THR A 210 16.19 0.03 -4.11
N THR A 211 16.94 0.70 -3.25
CA THR A 211 16.60 1.90 -2.49
C THR A 211 17.35 3.14 -3.00
N GLU A 212 18.43 2.91 -3.75
CA GLU A 212 19.31 3.94 -4.30
C GLU A 212 19.02 4.23 -5.79
N VAL A 213 18.31 3.31 -6.46
CA VAL A 213 18.03 3.39 -7.89
C VAL A 213 16.70 4.09 -8.11
N ALA A 214 16.75 5.31 -8.66
CA ALA A 214 15.57 6.02 -9.13
C ALA A 214 14.75 5.19 -10.14
N ASP A 215 13.42 5.38 -10.12
CA ASP A 215 12.45 4.72 -11.01
C ASP A 215 12.20 3.22 -10.77
N VAL A 216 12.67 2.66 -9.65
CA VAL A 216 12.40 1.27 -9.24
C VAL A 216 11.67 1.26 -7.89
N PRO A 217 10.58 0.48 -7.70
CA PRO A 217 9.90 0.40 -6.41
C PRO A 217 10.85 -0.06 -5.30
N HIS A 218 10.90 0.72 -4.22
CA HIS A 218 11.83 0.50 -3.12
C HIS A 218 11.27 -0.52 -2.11
N VAL A 219 12.02 -1.60 -1.88
CA VAL A 219 11.73 -2.58 -0.82
C VAL A 219 12.95 -2.67 0.08
N HIS A 220 12.81 -2.19 1.31
CA HIS A 220 13.85 -2.23 2.35
C HIS A 220 13.59 -3.41 3.29
N GLY A 221 14.32 -4.51 3.10
CA GLY A 221 14.16 -5.74 3.88
C GLY A 221 14.38 -5.51 5.37
N ARG A 222 15.46 -4.80 5.74
CA ARG A 222 15.78 -4.50 7.15
C ARG A 222 14.71 -3.68 7.84
N GLN A 223 14.20 -2.63 7.18
CA GLN A 223 13.13 -1.81 7.71
C GLN A 223 11.84 -2.62 7.93
N LEU A 224 11.50 -3.52 6.99
CA LEU A 224 10.36 -4.41 7.13
C LEU A 224 10.54 -5.43 8.28
N PHE A 225 11.76 -5.96 8.46
CA PHE A 225 12.10 -6.84 9.58
C PHE A 225 11.96 -6.12 10.93
N ASP A 226 12.54 -4.92 11.05
CA ASP A 226 12.49 -4.14 12.29
C ASP A 226 11.05 -3.74 12.60
N THR A 227 10.26 -3.33 11.60
CA THR A 227 8.82 -3.01 11.75
C THR A 227 8.03 -4.24 12.22
N ALA A 228 8.21 -5.39 11.58
CA ALA A 228 7.51 -6.62 11.96
C ALA A 228 7.85 -7.06 13.39
N THR A 229 9.11 -6.91 13.80
CA THR A 229 9.58 -7.23 15.14
C THR A 229 8.97 -6.31 16.20
N GLN A 230 8.92 -5.00 15.93
CA GLN A 230 8.27 -4.02 16.82
C GLN A 230 6.77 -4.32 16.99
N VAL A 231 6.05 -4.59 15.90
CA VAL A 231 4.63 -4.97 15.96
C VAL A 231 4.42 -6.25 16.77
N ALA A 232 5.30 -7.23 16.58
CA ALA A 232 5.27 -8.48 17.32
C ALA A 232 5.59 -8.30 18.82
N GLU A 233 6.44 -7.34 19.18
CA GLU A 233 6.70 -6.98 20.57
C GLU A 233 5.46 -6.34 21.20
N ALA A 234 4.85 -5.35 20.54
CA ALA A 234 3.61 -4.71 20.99
C ALA A 234 2.47 -5.72 21.21
N LEU A 235 2.29 -6.66 20.28
CA LEU A 235 1.23 -7.68 20.40
C LEU A 235 1.54 -8.72 21.49
N ALA A 236 2.81 -9.05 21.72
CA ALA A 236 3.21 -9.89 22.84
C ALA A 236 2.96 -9.20 24.19
N LEU A 237 3.15 -7.87 24.25
CA LEU A 237 2.80 -7.06 25.42
C LEU A 237 1.30 -7.02 25.65
N TRP A 238 0.50 -6.72 24.62
CA TRP A 238 -0.97 -6.77 24.68
C TRP A 238 -1.46 -8.11 25.23
N ARG A 239 -0.96 -9.22 24.68
CA ARG A 239 -1.36 -10.57 25.10
C ARG A 239 -1.03 -10.87 26.57
N ARG A 240 0.13 -10.39 27.06
CA ARG A 240 0.52 -10.52 28.48
C ARG A 240 -0.26 -9.58 29.40
N GLY A 241 -0.55 -8.36 28.93
CA GLY A 241 -1.23 -7.32 29.69
C GLY A 241 -2.73 -7.59 29.87
N GLY A 242 -3.36 -8.32 28.94
CA GLY A 242 -4.79 -8.64 29.00
C GLY A 242 -5.63 -7.39 29.17
N GLN A 243 -6.38 -7.28 30.28
CA GLN A 243 -7.23 -6.11 30.56
C GLN A 243 -6.45 -4.81 30.75
N ALA A 244 -5.17 -4.87 31.17
CA ALA A 244 -4.35 -3.67 31.34
C ALA A 244 -4.11 -2.94 30.01
N ALA A 245 -4.13 -3.67 28.88
CA ALA A 245 -3.97 -3.08 27.55
C ALA A 245 -5.15 -2.18 27.13
N GLY A 246 -6.26 -2.21 27.87
CA GLY A 246 -7.37 -1.29 27.70
C GLY A 246 -7.15 0.11 28.29
N ASP A 247 -6.02 0.35 28.96
CA ASP A 247 -5.64 1.64 29.54
C ASP A 247 -4.56 2.33 28.69
N VAL A 248 -4.68 3.64 28.54
CA VAL A 248 -3.67 4.48 27.88
C VAL A 248 -2.36 4.44 28.66
N ALA A 249 -2.41 4.35 29.99
CA ALA A 249 -1.23 4.29 30.85
C ALA A 249 -0.36 3.05 30.58
N PHE A 250 -0.98 1.93 30.20
CA PHE A 250 -0.26 0.71 29.81
C PHE A 250 0.59 0.95 28.55
N TRP A 251 0.01 1.60 27.53
CA TRP A 251 0.73 1.89 26.28
C TRP A 251 1.83 2.94 26.48
N ARG A 252 1.60 3.93 27.34
CA ARG A 252 2.63 4.91 27.75
C ARG A 252 3.87 4.25 28.35
N SER A 253 3.70 3.17 29.12
CA SER A 253 4.85 2.45 29.69
C SER A 253 5.69 1.66 28.65
N HIS A 254 5.19 1.54 27.40
CA HIS A 254 5.83 0.82 26.30
C HIS A 254 6.01 1.72 25.07
N GLU A 255 6.24 3.01 25.31
CA GLU A 255 6.35 4.04 24.27
C GLU A 255 7.45 3.75 23.24
N HIS A 256 8.55 3.08 23.65
CA HIS A 256 9.69 2.76 22.79
C HIS A 256 9.33 1.91 21.57
N VAL A 257 8.19 1.19 21.61
CA VAL A 257 7.70 0.37 20.50
C VAL A 257 7.05 1.22 19.41
N PHE A 258 6.63 2.45 19.73
CA PHE A 258 5.81 3.31 18.88
C PHE A 258 6.55 4.59 18.47
N GLY A 259 7.60 4.42 17.66
CA GLY A 259 8.39 5.53 17.11
C GLY A 259 7.94 6.03 15.73
N SER A 260 6.90 5.44 15.12
CA SER A 260 6.42 5.86 13.79
C SER A 260 4.90 5.64 13.63
N PRO A 261 4.24 6.41 12.74
CA PRO A 261 2.82 6.21 12.40
C PRO A 261 2.51 4.80 11.91
N LYS A 262 3.45 4.22 11.16
CA LYS A 262 3.35 2.86 10.61
C LYS A 262 3.30 1.79 11.71
N ALA A 263 4.08 1.96 12.79
CA ALA A 263 4.06 1.05 13.92
C ALA A 263 2.69 1.07 14.63
N TYR A 264 2.12 2.26 14.84
CA TYR A 264 0.76 2.40 15.36
C TYR A 264 -0.27 1.72 14.48
N ALA A 265 -0.28 2.04 13.18
CA ALA A 265 -1.22 1.47 12.22
C ALA A 265 -1.20 -0.06 12.23
N ALA A 266 -0.02 -0.68 12.11
CA ALA A 266 0.10 -2.14 12.05
C ALA A 266 -0.41 -2.85 13.32
N VAL A 267 -0.17 -2.28 14.51
CA VAL A 267 -0.71 -2.82 15.77
C VAL A 267 -2.21 -2.59 15.85
N LEU A 268 -2.70 -1.41 15.49
CA LEU A 268 -4.13 -1.07 15.48
C LEU A 268 -4.92 -1.97 14.53
N GLU A 269 -4.43 -2.22 13.33
CA GLU A 269 -5.06 -3.16 12.40
C GLU A 269 -5.19 -4.55 13.01
N SER A 270 -4.15 -5.01 13.69
CA SER A 270 -4.14 -6.31 14.37
C SER A 270 -5.16 -6.36 15.51
N LEU A 271 -5.22 -5.34 16.37
CA LEU A 271 -6.17 -5.25 17.49
C LEU A 271 -7.63 -5.16 17.00
N ILE A 272 -7.88 -4.33 15.98
CA ILE A 272 -9.22 -4.18 15.38
C ILE A 272 -9.67 -5.50 14.74
N ASN A 273 -8.77 -6.21 14.04
CA ASN A 273 -9.08 -7.52 13.46
C ASN A 273 -9.36 -8.59 14.54
N GLN A 274 -8.69 -8.51 15.70
CA GLN A 274 -8.97 -9.35 16.87
C GLN A 274 -10.21 -8.91 17.66
N ARG A 275 -10.89 -7.84 17.23
CA ARG A 275 -12.10 -7.27 17.86
C ARG A 275 -11.89 -6.75 19.28
N ASP A 276 -10.65 -6.51 19.72
CA ASP A 276 -10.38 -5.86 21.00
C ASP A 276 -10.49 -4.33 20.86
N LEU A 277 -11.73 -3.86 20.89
CA LEU A 277 -12.06 -2.45 20.71
C LEU A 277 -11.60 -1.58 21.88
N VAL A 278 -11.37 -2.16 23.06
CA VAL A 278 -10.95 -1.41 24.25
C VAL A 278 -9.46 -1.10 24.14
N ALA A 279 -8.64 -2.10 23.85
CA ALA A 279 -7.21 -1.92 23.66
C ALA A 279 -6.89 -1.05 22.43
N SER A 280 -7.61 -1.26 21.31
CA SER A 280 -7.40 -0.43 20.12
C SER A 280 -7.77 1.03 20.37
N ARG A 281 -8.84 1.32 21.12
CA ARG A 281 -9.20 2.71 21.50
C ARG A 281 -8.11 3.31 22.38
N ALA A 282 -7.63 2.59 23.39
CA ALA A 282 -6.56 3.07 24.25
C ALA A 282 -5.30 3.42 23.45
N LEU A 283 -4.94 2.59 22.47
CA LEU A 283 -3.81 2.84 21.59
C LEU A 283 -4.04 4.03 20.63
N LEU A 284 -5.26 4.22 20.12
CA LEU A 284 -5.63 5.40 19.33
C LEU A 284 -5.49 6.68 20.17
N MET A 285 -5.96 6.67 21.42
CA MET A 285 -5.82 7.84 22.31
C MET A 285 -4.35 8.09 22.68
N HIS A 286 -3.55 7.03 22.82
CA HIS A 286 -2.12 7.16 23.02
C HIS A 286 -1.43 7.84 21.83
N TRP A 287 -1.75 7.41 20.60
CA TRP A 287 -1.22 8.04 19.39
C TRP A 287 -1.64 9.51 19.31
N LEU A 288 -2.92 9.81 19.54
CA LEU A 288 -3.43 11.19 19.53
C LEU A 288 -2.71 12.08 20.55
N SER A 289 -2.45 11.57 21.77
CA SER A 289 -1.70 12.32 22.79
C SER A 289 -0.24 12.60 22.42
N ARG A 290 0.29 11.93 21.40
CA ARG A 290 1.66 12.09 20.88
C ARG A 290 1.67 12.70 19.47
N ALA A 291 0.59 13.34 19.03
CA ALA A 291 0.48 13.91 17.68
C ALA A 291 1.61 14.90 17.33
N GLN A 292 2.17 15.60 18.32
CA GLN A 292 3.31 16.52 18.14
C GLN A 292 4.64 15.79 17.87
N GLU A 293 4.80 14.55 18.35
CA GLU A 293 6.03 13.76 18.21
C GLU A 293 5.94 12.75 17.07
N VAL A 294 4.74 12.19 16.87
CA VAL A 294 4.43 11.20 15.84
C VAL A 294 3.25 11.74 15.04
N PRO A 295 3.44 12.11 13.76
CA PRO A 295 2.39 12.73 12.98
C PRO A 295 1.17 11.80 12.85
N LEU A 296 -0.02 12.41 12.80
CA LEU A 296 -1.28 11.67 12.68
C LEU A 296 -1.48 11.13 11.26
N GLU A 297 -0.83 11.75 10.30
CA GLU A 297 -0.95 11.43 8.88
C GLU A 297 0.43 11.18 8.27
N SER A 298 0.48 10.21 7.37
CA SER A 298 1.66 9.83 6.60
C SER A 298 1.19 9.07 5.36
N GLU A 299 2.03 8.99 4.32
CA GLU A 299 1.70 8.28 3.09
C GLU A 299 1.20 6.83 3.31
N GLN A 300 1.64 6.18 4.39
CA GLN A 300 1.37 4.77 4.67
C GLN A 300 0.39 4.53 5.83
N ALA A 301 0.08 5.57 6.62
CA ALA A 301 -0.74 5.43 7.83
C ALA A 301 -1.48 6.73 8.14
N SER A 302 -2.80 6.60 8.35
CA SER A 302 -3.72 7.69 8.69
C SER A 302 -4.44 7.38 10.00
N PHE A 303 -4.32 8.26 10.99
CA PHE A 303 -5.06 8.17 12.24
C PHE A 303 -6.57 8.19 11.98
N ALA A 304 -7.03 9.10 11.11
CA ALA A 304 -8.44 9.25 10.79
C ALA A 304 -9.04 7.95 10.23
N SER A 305 -8.32 7.30 9.33
CA SER A 305 -8.74 6.03 8.72
C SER A 305 -8.91 4.92 9.76
N HIS A 306 -8.00 4.82 10.74
CA HIS A 306 -8.07 3.82 11.80
C HIS A 306 -9.18 4.11 12.83
N MET A 307 -9.39 5.38 13.17
CA MET A 307 -10.51 5.81 14.02
C MET A 307 -11.87 5.48 13.39
N LEU A 308 -12.05 5.78 12.10
CA LEU A 308 -13.29 5.48 11.38
C LEU A 308 -13.52 3.97 11.28
N ARG A 309 -12.47 3.19 10.96
CA ARG A 309 -12.54 1.73 10.94
C ARG A 309 -12.93 1.16 12.31
N TRP A 310 -12.34 1.67 13.38
CA TRP A 310 -12.70 1.29 14.76
C TRP A 310 -14.17 1.56 15.05
N MET A 311 -14.68 2.73 14.70
CA MET A 311 -16.08 3.10 14.95
C MET A 311 -17.07 2.23 14.15
N LEU A 312 -16.73 1.91 12.90
CA LEU A 312 -17.53 1.02 12.06
C LEU A 312 -17.54 -0.41 12.62
N GLU A 313 -16.41 -0.93 13.09
CA GLU A 313 -16.36 -2.26 13.72
C GLU A 313 -17.14 -2.29 15.03
N ALA A 314 -17.02 -1.25 15.86
CA ALA A 314 -17.82 -1.10 17.08
C ALA A 314 -19.34 -1.12 16.79
N ALA A 315 -19.77 -0.39 15.76
CA ALA A 315 -21.18 -0.36 15.33
C ALA A 315 -21.63 -1.70 14.73
N GLY A 316 -20.73 -2.39 14.03
CA GLY A 316 -20.93 -3.72 13.46
C GLY A 316 -21.13 -4.79 14.55
N GLN A 317 -20.31 -4.78 15.60
CA GLN A 317 -20.42 -5.73 16.73
C GLN A 317 -21.76 -5.58 17.46
N ALA A 318 -22.21 -4.35 17.71
CA ALA A 318 -23.50 -4.08 18.34
C ALA A 318 -24.70 -4.57 17.51
N SER A 319 -24.53 -4.68 16.20
CA SER A 319 -25.57 -5.11 15.26
C SER A 319 -25.63 -6.63 15.05
N GLN A 320 -24.64 -7.40 15.52
CA GLN A 320 -24.63 -8.86 15.35
C GLN A 320 -25.62 -9.49 16.34
N PRO A 321 -26.64 -10.24 15.87
CA PRO A 321 -27.44 -11.06 16.78
C PRO A 321 -26.53 -12.15 17.35
N ALA A 322 -26.51 -12.32 18.68
CA ALA A 322 -25.74 -13.34 19.38
C ALA A 322 -25.98 -14.72 18.73
N ALA A 323 -25.04 -15.16 17.88
CA ALA A 323 -25.12 -16.43 17.20
C ALA A 323 -24.57 -17.52 18.12
N THR A 324 -25.30 -17.84 19.18
CA THR A 324 -25.04 -19.01 20.02
C THR A 324 -26.36 -19.61 20.48
N GLY A 325 -26.71 -20.75 19.88
CA GLY A 325 -27.82 -21.62 20.26
C GLY A 325 -29.02 -21.57 19.31
N LEU A 326 -29.18 -22.63 18.51
CA LEU A 326 -30.33 -22.99 17.65
C LEU A 326 -30.11 -22.85 16.13
N ARG A 327 -29.07 -23.52 15.63
CA ARG A 327 -29.15 -24.19 14.32
C ARG A 327 -29.73 -25.59 14.52
N GLN A 328 -31.03 -25.68 14.74
CA GLN A 328 -31.85 -26.84 14.39
C GLN A 328 -33.33 -26.44 14.50
N SER A 329 -34.12 -26.92 13.55
CA SER A 329 -35.57 -26.69 13.36
C SER A 329 -36.01 -25.35 12.73
N ALA A 330 -35.48 -25.01 11.56
CA ALA A 330 -36.23 -24.20 10.60
C ALA A 330 -37.10 -25.12 9.74
N SER A 331 -38.28 -25.52 10.25
CA SER A 331 -39.39 -25.90 9.37
C SER A 331 -40.71 -25.51 10.02
N LYS A 332 -41.52 -24.76 9.26
CA LYS A 332 -42.93 -24.41 9.47
C LYS A 332 -43.25 -23.41 10.59
N ARG A 333 -43.47 -22.15 10.19
CA ARG A 333 -44.82 -21.55 10.17
C ARG A 333 -44.81 -20.12 9.62
N ARG A 334 -45.46 -19.94 8.47
CA ARG A 334 -46.04 -18.68 8.00
C ARG A 334 -47.22 -18.34 8.92
N ALA A 335 -47.22 -17.18 9.57
CA ALA A 335 -48.42 -16.49 10.05
C ALA A 335 -48.15 -14.99 10.32
N LYS A 336 -48.74 -14.16 9.45
CA LYS A 336 -49.49 -12.91 9.71
C LYS A 336 -49.30 -12.21 11.08
N GLY A 337 -48.91 -10.94 11.05
CA GLY A 337 -49.05 -9.99 12.17
C GLY A 337 -47.73 -9.31 12.56
N ARG A 338 -47.35 -8.23 11.86
CA ARG A 338 -46.20 -7.39 12.20
C ARG A 338 -46.58 -6.44 13.37
N ARG A 339 -46.60 -6.96 14.58
CA ARG A 339 -46.37 -6.17 15.81
C ARG A 339 -44.97 -6.52 16.30
N GLY A 340 -44.16 -5.49 16.57
CA GLY A 340 -42.74 -5.60 16.90
C GLY A 340 -42.48 -6.69 17.93
N LYS A 341 -41.61 -7.65 17.57
CA LYS A 341 -41.10 -8.64 18.50
C LYS A 341 -40.33 -7.88 19.59
N PRO A 342 -40.53 -8.16 20.89
CA PRO A 342 -39.75 -7.51 21.94
C PRO A 342 -38.26 -7.76 21.70
N ARG A 343 -37.43 -6.71 21.83
CA ARG A 343 -35.96 -6.86 21.84
C ARG A 343 -35.61 -7.80 22.98
N THR A 344 -34.71 -8.73 22.70
CA THR A 344 -34.14 -9.61 23.74
C THR A 344 -33.28 -8.78 24.66
N GLU A 345 -33.31 -9.02 25.97
CA GLU A 345 -32.51 -8.31 26.98
C GLU A 345 -31.01 -8.20 26.60
N HIS A 346 -30.45 -9.25 25.96
CA HIS A 346 -29.08 -9.25 25.44
C HIS A 346 -28.81 -8.20 24.34
N ALA A 347 -29.79 -7.90 23.49
CA ALA A 347 -29.66 -6.89 22.43
C ALA A 347 -29.78 -5.46 22.98
N ASP A 348 -30.42 -5.29 24.13
CA ASP A 348 -30.48 -4.02 24.82
C ASP A 348 -29.19 -3.78 25.62
N GLN A 349 -28.64 -4.82 26.24
CA GLN A 349 -27.35 -4.77 26.91
C GLN A 349 -26.19 -4.48 25.94
N ALA A 350 -26.12 -5.20 24.81
CA ALA A 350 -25.09 -4.96 23.79
C ALA A 350 -25.17 -3.53 23.20
N ALA A 351 -26.38 -3.00 23.02
CA ALA A 351 -26.57 -1.62 22.60
C ALA A 351 -26.07 -0.63 23.67
N ASN A 352 -26.40 -0.85 24.95
CA ASN A 352 -25.93 0.02 26.04
C ASN A 352 -24.41 0.00 26.18
N GLU A 353 -23.77 -1.18 26.09
CA GLU A 353 -22.31 -1.33 26.13
C GLU A 353 -21.62 -0.60 24.96
N PHE A 354 -22.18 -0.72 23.76
CA PHE A 354 -21.74 0.01 22.59
C PHE A 354 -21.84 1.54 22.77
N TRP A 355 -22.99 2.02 23.25
CA TRP A 355 -23.21 3.46 23.50
C TRP A 355 -22.27 4.02 24.56
N ASN A 356 -22.01 3.26 25.63
CA ASN A 356 -21.03 3.60 26.63
C ASN A 356 -19.61 3.65 26.04
N SER A 357 -19.27 2.75 25.12
CA SER A 357 -17.96 2.74 24.46
C SER A 357 -17.76 3.95 23.55
N ILE A 358 -18.78 4.32 22.74
CA ILE A 358 -18.75 5.53 21.90
C ILE A 358 -18.66 6.78 22.77
N ALA A 359 -19.51 6.86 23.80
CA ALA A 359 -19.54 8.01 24.68
C ALA A 359 -18.17 8.26 25.31
N LYS A 360 -17.53 7.21 25.84
CA LYS A 360 -16.15 7.26 26.35
C LYS A 360 -15.15 7.64 25.26
N CYS A 361 -15.33 7.17 24.02
CA CYS A 361 -14.44 7.52 22.92
C CYS A 361 -14.46 9.02 22.63
N PHE A 362 -15.63 9.65 22.56
CA PHE A 362 -15.72 11.10 22.37
C PHE A 362 -15.15 11.87 23.56
N ASP A 363 -15.41 11.42 24.80
CA ASP A 363 -14.82 12.05 25.99
C ASP A 363 -13.28 12.00 25.95
N PHE A 364 -12.71 10.87 25.52
CA PHE A 364 -11.26 10.75 25.36
C PHE A 364 -10.73 11.59 24.21
N LEU A 365 -11.43 11.65 23.06
CA LEU A 365 -11.02 12.51 21.95
C LEU A 365 -10.98 13.98 22.38
N GLU A 366 -12.00 14.46 23.08
CA GLU A 366 -12.06 15.84 23.57
C GLU A 366 -10.90 16.17 24.51
N VAL A 367 -10.48 15.22 25.36
CA VAL A 367 -9.37 15.40 26.30
C VAL A 367 -7.99 15.27 25.65
N ASN A 368 -7.83 14.41 24.64
CA ASN A 368 -6.51 14.11 24.05
C ASN A 368 -6.22 14.91 22.77
N ALA A 369 -7.24 15.49 22.13
CA ALA A 369 -7.06 16.22 20.87
C ALA A 369 -6.41 17.60 21.04
N ASP A 370 -6.38 18.16 22.25
CA ASP A 370 -5.79 19.47 22.55
C ASP A 370 -6.11 20.52 21.47
N GLU A 371 -5.11 21.07 20.77
CA GLU A 371 -5.28 22.04 19.69
C GLU A 371 -6.08 21.51 18.49
N TYR A 372 -5.98 20.22 18.15
CA TYR A 372 -6.74 19.60 17.05
C TYR A 372 -8.24 19.62 17.31
N TRP A 373 -8.67 19.78 18.57
CA TRP A 373 -10.09 19.93 18.87
C TRP A 373 -10.63 21.27 18.37
N HIS A 374 -9.83 22.32 18.29
CA HIS A 374 -10.29 23.66 17.97
C HIS A 374 -10.21 23.95 16.47
N VAL A 375 -11.13 24.78 15.96
CA VAL A 375 -11.05 25.24 14.57
C VAL A 375 -9.85 26.19 14.45
N PRO A 376 -8.88 25.93 13.55
CA PRO A 376 -7.70 26.76 13.44
C PRO A 376 -8.08 28.18 12.98
N GLN A 377 -7.48 29.19 13.62
CA GLN A 377 -7.62 30.59 13.21
C GLN A 377 -6.45 30.99 12.33
N LEU A 378 -6.73 31.44 11.11
CA LEU A 378 -5.72 32.05 10.24
C LEU A 378 -5.40 33.46 10.74
N SER A 379 -4.33 33.62 11.52
CA SER A 379 -3.74 34.93 11.79
C SER A 379 -2.62 35.21 10.80
N TRP A 380 -2.86 36.15 9.89
CA TRP A 380 -1.84 36.63 8.94
C TRP A 380 -1.11 37.83 9.55
N ASP A 381 0.10 37.62 10.06
CA ASP A 381 0.99 38.73 10.43
C ASP A 381 1.80 39.13 9.19
N SER A 382 1.32 40.16 8.48
CA SER A 382 1.94 40.73 7.28
C SER A 382 3.28 41.46 7.52
N GLU A 383 3.87 41.35 8.72
CA GLU A 383 5.07 42.10 9.13
C GLU A 383 6.32 41.23 9.34
N SER A 384 6.31 39.97 8.92
CA SER A 384 7.50 39.13 8.92
C SER A 384 8.25 39.25 7.58
N GLY A 385 9.13 40.26 7.46
CA GLY A 385 10.10 40.29 6.35
C GLY A 385 10.63 41.64 5.90
N SER A 386 10.87 42.61 6.78
CA SER A 386 11.87 43.66 6.48
C SER A 386 13.18 43.26 7.16
N LEU A 387 13.81 42.19 6.67
CA LEU A 387 15.23 41.97 6.92
C LEU A 387 15.97 43.02 6.08
N ALA A 388 16.43 44.09 6.72
CA ALA A 388 17.39 45.00 6.10
C ALA A 388 18.64 44.17 5.78
N ASP A 389 18.87 43.89 4.50
CA ASP A 389 20.06 43.19 4.02
C ASP A 389 21.28 44.11 4.25
N PRO A 390 22.28 43.72 5.06
CA PRO A 390 23.48 44.51 5.22
C PRO A 390 24.31 44.63 3.92
N ASP A 391 23.99 43.85 2.88
CA ASP A 391 24.72 43.84 1.60
C ASP A 391 24.16 44.83 0.54
N ASP A 392 23.07 45.55 0.82
CA ASP A 392 22.51 46.58 -0.09
C ASP A 392 23.54 47.69 -0.41
N ASP A 393 24.46 47.97 0.52
CA ASP A 393 25.51 48.98 0.34
C ASP A 393 26.73 48.45 -0.43
N LEU A 394 26.89 47.12 -0.58
CA LEU A 394 28.05 46.49 -1.21
C LEU A 394 28.01 46.59 -2.74
N PHE A 395 26.81 46.57 -3.34
CA PHE A 395 26.60 46.60 -4.79
C PHE A 395 26.14 47.97 -5.33
N ALA A 396 25.81 48.92 -4.46
CA ALA A 396 25.37 50.27 -4.83
C ALA A 396 26.35 50.99 -5.79
N ALA A 397 27.66 50.78 -5.62
CA ALA A 397 28.70 51.37 -6.47
C ALA A 397 28.69 50.85 -7.93
N ALA A 398 28.14 49.66 -8.20
CA ALA A 398 28.06 49.11 -9.56
C ALA A 398 26.88 49.67 -10.37
N TYR A 399 25.88 50.26 -9.69
CA TYR A 399 24.67 50.81 -10.30
C TYR A 399 24.59 52.35 -10.22
N GLU A 400 25.61 53.00 -9.68
CA GLU A 400 25.71 54.46 -9.63
C GLU A 400 25.75 55.04 -11.07
N GLY A 401 24.65 55.64 -11.50
CA GLY A 401 24.50 56.26 -12.83
C GLY A 401 23.69 55.45 -13.85
N VAL A 402 23.19 54.26 -13.52
CA VAL A 402 22.27 53.51 -14.39
C VAL A 402 20.83 53.87 -14.03
N THR A 403 20.20 54.74 -14.82
CA THR A 403 18.76 55.03 -14.68
C THR A 403 17.99 54.10 -15.61
N PHE A 404 17.40 53.03 -15.08
CA PHE A 404 16.40 52.27 -15.83
C PHE A 404 15.19 53.17 -16.08
N LYS A 405 14.87 53.38 -17.35
CA LYS A 405 13.74 54.21 -17.77
C LYS A 405 12.64 53.29 -18.26
N ASP A 406 11.66 53.07 -17.42
CA ASP A 406 10.49 52.25 -17.73
C ASP A 406 9.78 52.78 -19.00
N THR A 407 9.64 51.90 -19.99
CA THR A 407 8.97 52.18 -21.27
C THR A 407 7.50 51.77 -21.29
N ALA A 408 6.98 51.12 -20.24
CA ALA A 408 5.62 50.60 -20.20
C ALA A 408 4.55 51.67 -19.90
N GLN A 409 4.92 52.77 -19.22
CA GLN A 409 4.08 53.97 -19.04
C GLN A 409 2.66 53.67 -18.49
N ASP A 410 2.53 52.61 -17.70
CA ASP A 410 1.26 52.11 -17.16
C ASP A 410 1.01 52.54 -15.69
N GLY A 411 1.95 53.31 -15.11
CA GLY A 411 1.84 53.83 -13.76
C GLY A 411 2.07 52.79 -12.67
N ARG A 412 2.60 51.60 -13.01
CA ARG A 412 3.01 50.58 -12.04
C ARG A 412 4.52 50.36 -12.10
N GLN A 413 5.22 50.78 -11.04
CA GLN A 413 6.59 50.32 -10.80
C GLN A 413 6.52 49.02 -10.01
N GLU A 414 6.36 47.90 -10.71
CA GLU A 414 6.54 46.58 -10.11
C GLU A 414 7.93 46.05 -10.48
N GLU A 415 8.76 45.77 -9.48
CA GLU A 415 9.96 44.95 -9.62
C GLU A 415 9.54 43.59 -10.17
N THR A 416 9.89 43.33 -11.43
CA THR A 416 9.36 42.16 -12.13
C THR A 416 9.99 40.84 -11.68
N ILE A 417 10.96 40.89 -10.77
CA ILE A 417 11.57 39.73 -10.10
C ILE A 417 12.03 40.26 -8.74
N GLY A 418 11.27 39.97 -7.67
CA GLY A 418 11.70 40.25 -6.30
C GLY A 418 13.03 39.55 -6.04
N ASP A 419 14.04 40.32 -5.68
CA ASP A 419 15.32 39.79 -5.25
C ASP A 419 15.13 39.17 -3.87
N GLY A 420 15.39 37.88 -3.78
CA GLY A 420 14.97 37.04 -2.66
C GLY A 420 14.31 35.78 -3.19
N TRP A 421 15.13 34.77 -3.48
CA TRP A 421 14.62 33.40 -3.39
C TRP A 421 14.13 33.27 -1.95
N ALA A 422 12.82 33.31 -1.73
CA ALA A 422 12.25 32.86 -0.48
C ALA A 422 12.62 31.39 -0.36
N THR A 423 13.75 31.10 0.29
CA THR A 423 14.20 29.74 0.56
C THR A 423 13.25 29.02 1.51
N ASP A 424 12.42 29.78 2.23
CA ASP A 424 11.40 29.28 3.12
C ASP A 424 10.01 29.62 2.52
N PHE A 425 9.17 28.61 2.35
CA PHE A 425 7.78 28.76 1.92
C PHE A 425 6.87 28.79 3.17
N PRO A 426 6.69 29.94 3.84
CA PRO A 426 5.91 30.01 5.09
C PRO A 426 4.45 29.59 4.90
N LEU A 427 3.93 29.66 3.68
CA LEU A 427 2.59 29.18 3.35
C LEU A 427 2.48 27.66 3.29
N GLU A 428 3.55 26.95 2.96
CA GLU A 428 3.55 25.48 2.96
C GLU A 428 3.51 24.96 4.39
N GLU A 429 4.28 25.54 5.32
CA GLU A 429 4.24 25.17 6.74
C GLU A 429 2.86 25.42 7.37
N ILE A 430 2.24 26.56 7.07
CA ILE A 430 0.88 26.87 7.53
C ILE A 430 -0.14 25.94 6.86
N ALA A 431 0.05 25.59 5.58
CA ALA A 431 -0.85 24.67 4.88
C ALA A 431 -0.80 23.27 5.49
N ASP A 432 0.39 22.74 5.80
CA ASP A 432 0.57 21.43 6.42
C ASP A 432 -0.09 21.39 7.82
N GLU A 433 0.10 22.43 8.65
CA GLU A 433 -0.53 22.52 9.97
C GLU A 433 -2.07 22.59 9.87
N LEU A 434 -2.59 23.34 8.89
CA LEU A 434 -4.02 23.44 8.64
C LEU A 434 -4.60 22.14 8.08
N GLU A 435 -3.86 21.45 7.21
CA GLU A 435 -4.30 20.20 6.60
C GLU A 435 -4.57 19.15 7.67
N ASP A 436 -3.61 18.89 8.57
CA ASP A 436 -3.77 17.91 9.64
C ASP A 436 -4.97 18.25 10.55
N ARG A 437 -5.14 19.52 10.91
CA ARG A 437 -6.26 19.97 11.75
C ARG A 437 -7.61 19.83 11.04
N LEU A 438 -7.70 20.22 9.77
CA LEU A 438 -8.94 20.09 8.98
C LEU A 438 -9.30 18.63 8.73
N GLN A 439 -8.31 17.77 8.46
CA GLN A 439 -8.52 16.33 8.33
C GLN A 439 -9.06 15.73 9.64
N PHE A 440 -8.52 16.13 10.80
CA PHE A 440 -9.04 15.72 12.11
C PHE A 440 -10.50 16.16 12.32
N LEU A 441 -10.83 17.41 12.01
CA LEU A 441 -12.20 17.94 12.17
C LEU A 441 -13.19 17.29 11.20
N ASN A 442 -12.79 17.01 9.96
CA ASN A 442 -13.58 16.23 9.01
C ASN A 442 -13.86 14.82 9.54
N MET A 443 -12.83 14.16 10.08
CA MET A 443 -12.97 12.85 10.73
C MET A 443 -13.95 12.92 11.90
N LEU A 444 -13.86 13.93 12.78
CA LEU A 444 -14.79 14.12 13.89
C LEU A 444 -16.25 14.28 13.40
N GLY A 445 -16.45 15.04 12.33
CA GLY A 445 -17.74 15.16 11.64
C GLY A 445 -18.30 13.82 11.16
N GLN A 446 -17.45 13.01 10.53
CA GLN A 446 -17.81 11.66 10.08
C GLN A 446 -18.12 10.72 11.27
N LEU A 447 -17.38 10.81 12.37
CA LEU A 447 -17.68 10.05 13.59
C LEU A 447 -19.08 10.39 14.12
N TRP A 448 -19.45 11.68 14.21
CA TRP A 448 -20.81 12.07 14.62
C TRP A 448 -21.89 11.52 13.68
N GLN A 449 -21.64 11.52 12.36
CA GLN A 449 -22.58 10.93 11.39
C GLN A 449 -22.75 9.42 11.58
N ILE A 450 -21.64 8.69 11.79
CA ILE A 450 -21.66 7.25 12.06
C ILE A 450 -22.38 6.95 13.38
N ALA A 451 -22.12 7.73 14.44
CA ALA A 451 -22.84 7.63 15.70
C ALA A 451 -24.35 7.83 15.50
N ALA A 452 -24.75 8.89 14.81
CA ALA A 452 -26.16 9.17 14.55
C ALA A 452 -26.84 8.04 13.75
N ALA A 453 -26.16 7.50 12.73
CA ALA A 453 -26.65 6.36 11.96
C ALA A 453 -26.76 5.09 12.82
N ALA A 454 -25.79 4.84 13.70
CA ALA A 454 -25.81 3.73 14.64
C ALA A 454 -26.93 3.85 15.68
N LEU A 455 -27.28 5.07 16.11
CA LEU A 455 -28.37 5.34 17.05
C LEU A 455 -29.74 4.93 16.51
N ILE A 456 -29.95 5.20 15.22
CA ILE A 456 -31.17 4.82 14.52
C ILE A 456 -31.30 3.30 14.44
N ARG A 457 -30.17 2.59 14.25
CA ARG A 457 -30.14 1.13 14.11
C ARG A 457 -30.23 0.40 15.45
N ASN A 458 -29.44 0.84 16.44
CA ASN A 458 -29.24 0.18 17.73
C ASN A 458 -29.54 1.15 18.87
N ARG A 459 -30.80 1.57 19.01
CA ARG A 459 -31.21 2.48 20.08
C ARG A 459 -30.99 1.81 21.46
N PRO A 460 -30.30 2.43 22.42
CA PRO A 460 -30.16 1.89 23.77
C PRO A 460 -31.49 2.00 24.53
N ALA A 461 -31.64 1.22 25.61
CA ALA A 461 -32.83 1.27 26.46
C ALA A 461 -32.88 2.58 27.27
N GLU A 462 -31.72 3.01 27.77
CA GLU A 462 -31.51 4.30 28.44
C GLU A 462 -30.60 5.14 27.56
N LEU A 463 -31.12 6.25 27.04
CA LEU A 463 -30.39 7.17 26.20
C LEU A 463 -30.10 8.43 27.01
N ASP A 464 -28.81 8.75 27.18
CA ASP A 464 -28.40 10.05 27.72
C ASP A 464 -28.68 11.14 26.66
N THR A 465 -29.85 11.77 26.77
CA THR A 465 -30.28 12.80 25.83
C THR A 465 -29.51 14.11 25.98
N ASP A 466 -28.93 14.37 27.15
CA ASP A 466 -28.20 15.62 27.38
C ASP A 466 -26.83 15.56 26.71
N LYS A 467 -26.14 14.42 26.81
CA LYS A 467 -24.88 14.18 26.09
C LYS A 467 -25.02 14.30 24.58
N LEU A 468 -26.11 13.77 24.00
CA LEU A 468 -26.40 13.92 22.58
C LEU A 468 -26.70 15.38 22.17
N ARG A 469 -27.37 16.14 23.03
CA ARG A 469 -27.61 17.57 22.78
C ARG A 469 -26.29 18.34 22.79
N ASP A 470 -25.38 17.98 23.68
CA ASP A 470 -24.08 18.64 23.78
C ASP A 470 -23.20 18.34 22.56
N TRP A 471 -23.15 17.10 22.09
CA TRP A 471 -22.49 16.77 20.81
C TRP A 471 -23.08 17.55 19.64
N HIS A 472 -24.41 17.67 19.56
CA HIS A 472 -25.05 18.44 18.50
C HIS A 472 -24.77 19.96 18.60
N LYS A 473 -24.68 20.52 19.82
CA LYS A 473 -24.24 21.91 20.01
C LYS A 473 -22.79 22.10 19.57
N GLN A 474 -21.88 21.22 19.99
CA GLN A 474 -20.47 21.25 19.62
C GLN A 474 -20.30 21.17 18.10
N ALA A 475 -21.00 20.23 17.44
CA ALA A 475 -20.96 20.11 15.97
C ALA A 475 -21.44 21.38 15.27
N ARG A 476 -22.51 22.01 15.76
CA ARG A 476 -23.01 23.29 15.20
C ARG A 476 -22.06 24.45 15.46
N GLN A 477 -21.41 24.48 16.62
CA GLN A 477 -20.46 25.53 16.96
C GLN A 477 -19.25 25.46 16.03
N LYS A 478 -18.65 24.28 15.85
CA LYS A 478 -17.52 24.08 14.93
C LYS A 478 -17.90 24.39 13.48
N ALA A 479 -19.10 24.00 13.03
CA ALA A 479 -19.56 24.33 11.68
C ALA A 479 -19.65 25.84 11.44
N LYS A 480 -20.06 26.63 12.44
CA LYS A 480 -20.09 28.10 12.37
C LYS A 480 -18.71 28.74 12.41
N GLU A 481 -17.75 28.11 13.08
CA GLU A 481 -16.37 28.59 13.16
C GLU A 481 -15.60 28.34 11.86
N MET A 482 -16.05 27.40 11.02
CA MET A 482 -15.49 27.11 9.69
C MET A 482 -16.12 27.93 8.55
N GLU A 483 -17.29 28.55 8.77
CA GLU A 483 -17.96 29.48 7.85
C GLU A 483 -17.37 30.88 7.97
#